data_AF-A0A6I3U3U9-F1
#
_entry.id   AF-A0A6I3U3U9-F1
#
_cell.length_a   1.000
_cell.length_b   1.000
_cell.length_c   1.000
_cell.angle_alpha   90.00
_cell.angle_beta   90.00
_cell.angle_gamma   90.00
#
_symmetry.space_group_name_H-M   'P 1'
#
loop_
_entity.id
_entity.type
_entity.pdbx_description
1 polymer ?
#
loop_
_entity_poly.entity_id
_entity_poly.type
_entity_poly.pdbx_seq_one_letter_code
_entity_poly.pdbx_strand_id
1 'polypeptide(L)'
;GSLGLNPKQKESFELFSDGAAAFIFQKSHQEKGVIASLQRTWSEGAHDTEIRGGLTSFQPKEYSEATKTNYMFDMKGKKILLLSARKIPVMFEEFQEKTQLALADVDYIIPHQASRALPLV
;
A
#
# COMPACT_ATOMS: atom_id res chain seq x y z
N GLY A 1 8.55 -3.87 -16.97
CA GLY A 1 8.11 -4.70 -15.84
C GLY A 1 9.29 -5.00 -14.96
N SER A 2 9.14 -4.87 -13.64
CA SER A 2 10.23 -5.05 -12.69
C SER A 2 10.79 -6.48 -12.69
N LEU A 3 12.12 -6.62 -12.58
CA LEU A 3 12.80 -7.92 -12.42
C LEU A 3 12.49 -8.58 -11.07
N GLY A 4 11.98 -7.81 -10.11
CA GLY A 4 11.56 -8.29 -8.80
C GLY A 4 10.17 -8.94 -8.81
N LEU A 5 9.48 -9.06 -9.95
CA LEU A 5 8.16 -9.71 -9.99
C LEU A 5 8.28 -11.22 -10.20
N ASN A 6 7.46 -11.98 -9.48
CA ASN A 6 7.42 -13.43 -9.61
C ASN A 6 6.42 -13.87 -10.70
N PRO A 7 6.86 -14.37 -11.87
CA PRO A 7 5.96 -14.78 -12.95
C PRO A 7 5.08 -15.98 -12.58
N LYS A 8 5.40 -16.70 -11.49
CA LYS A 8 4.57 -17.79 -10.95
C LYS A 8 3.40 -17.27 -10.12
N GLN A 9 3.33 -15.97 -9.82
CA GLN A 9 2.22 -15.32 -9.12
C GLN A 9 1.53 -14.34 -10.06
N LYS A 10 0.63 -14.87 -10.91
CA LYS A 10 -0.05 -14.08 -11.94
C LYS A 10 -0.71 -12.81 -11.39
N GLU A 11 -1.41 -12.93 -10.25
CA GLU A 11 -2.12 -11.82 -9.62
C GLU A 11 -1.18 -10.64 -9.30
N SER A 12 -0.04 -10.87 -8.64
CA SER A 12 0.91 -9.80 -8.35
C SER A 12 1.72 -9.38 -9.57
N PHE A 13 2.04 -10.30 -10.48
CA PHE A 13 2.83 -10.01 -11.67
C PHE A 13 2.16 -9.01 -12.62
N GLU A 14 0.83 -9.08 -12.76
CA GLU A 14 0.05 -8.24 -13.67
C GLU A 14 -0.34 -6.88 -13.05
N LEU A 15 -0.10 -6.66 -11.74
CA LEU A 15 -0.56 -5.46 -11.03
C LEU A 15 0.37 -4.25 -11.16
N PHE A 16 1.66 -4.46 -11.35
CA PHE A 16 2.65 -3.37 -11.25
C PHE A 16 2.87 -2.64 -12.58
N SER A 17 2.90 -1.31 -12.48
CA SER A 17 3.33 -0.39 -13.53
C SER A 17 4.26 0.68 -12.97
N ASP A 18 5.04 1.31 -13.83
CA ASP A 18 5.96 2.36 -13.44
C ASP A 18 5.29 3.74 -13.61
N GLY A 19 5.46 4.63 -12.64
CA GLY A 19 4.91 5.98 -12.67
C GLY A 19 5.57 6.90 -11.65
N ALA A 20 5.58 8.20 -11.92
CA ALA A 20 6.13 9.22 -11.03
C ALA A 20 5.23 10.45 -11.01
N ALA A 21 5.10 11.06 -9.83
CA ALA A 21 4.39 12.32 -9.62
C ALA A 21 5.17 13.15 -8.59
N ALA A 22 5.02 14.48 -8.64
CA ALA A 22 5.64 15.39 -7.70
C ALA A 22 4.66 16.51 -7.34
N PHE A 23 4.77 16.99 -6.10
CA PHE A 23 3.96 18.08 -5.56
C PHE A 23 4.87 19.08 -4.87
N ILE A 24 4.58 20.37 -5.02
CA ILE A 24 5.26 21.45 -4.32
C ILE A 24 4.25 22.07 -3.36
N PHE A 25 4.61 22.12 -2.07
CA PHE A 25 3.80 22.73 -1.04
C PHE A 25 4.50 23.96 -0.48
N GLN A 26 3.71 24.96 -0.10
CA GLN A 26 4.19 26.13 0.61
C GLN A 26 3.23 26.50 1.74
N LYS A 27 3.76 27.15 2.78
CA LYS A 27 2.93 27.73 3.83
C LYS A 27 1.96 28.76 3.22
N SER A 28 0.73 28.80 3.73
CA SER A 28 -0.24 29.83 3.38
C SER A 28 -0.75 30.54 4.64
N HIS A 29 -1.17 31.79 4.47
CA HIS A 29 -1.93 32.54 5.48
C HIS A 29 -3.45 32.47 5.26
N GLN A 30 -3.88 31.85 4.15
CA GLN A 30 -5.30 31.58 3.89
C GLN A 30 -5.78 30.39 4.73
N GLU A 31 -7.07 30.34 5.02
CA GLU A 31 -7.71 29.21 5.71
C GLU A 31 -7.85 28.00 4.76
N LYS A 32 -6.71 27.40 4.43
CA LYS A 32 -6.60 26.21 3.58
C LYS A 32 -5.41 25.37 4.00
N GLY A 33 -5.52 24.05 3.88
CA GLY A 33 -4.44 23.14 4.22
C GLY A 33 -4.94 21.78 4.67
N VAL A 34 -4.13 21.11 5.48
CA VAL A 34 -4.44 19.79 6.04
C VAL A 34 -5.35 19.95 7.25
N ILE A 35 -6.57 19.39 7.20
CA ILE A 35 -7.51 19.37 8.32
C ILE A 35 -7.07 18.34 9.36
N ALA A 36 -6.77 17.12 8.92
CA ALA A 36 -6.21 16.07 9.77
C ALA A 36 -5.38 15.09 8.93
N SER A 37 -4.52 14.34 9.63
CA SER A 37 -3.82 13.18 9.10
C SER A 37 -3.90 12.05 10.13
N LEU A 38 -4.01 10.82 9.62
CA LEU A 38 -4.06 9.59 10.40
C LEU A 38 -3.20 8.52 9.71
N GLN A 39 -2.31 7.89 10.46
CA GLN A 39 -1.45 6.81 9.99
C GLN A 39 -1.48 5.66 10.99
N ARG A 40 -1.51 4.43 10.49
CA ARG A 40 -1.51 3.19 11.25
C ARG A 40 -0.64 2.15 10.55
N THR A 41 -0.09 1.24 11.35
CA THR A 41 0.69 0.09 10.87
C THR A 41 0.18 -1.18 11.52
N TRP A 42 -0.17 -2.18 10.72
CA TRP A 42 -0.56 -3.51 11.18
C TRP A 42 0.50 -4.53 10.75
N SER A 43 1.49 -4.73 11.62
CA SER A 43 2.64 -5.60 11.35
C SER A 43 2.28 -7.08 11.17
N GLU A 44 1.07 -7.50 11.59
CA GLU A 44 0.53 -8.85 11.34
C GLU A 44 0.47 -9.21 9.83
N GLY A 45 0.42 -8.21 8.95
CA GLY A 45 0.45 -8.37 7.49
C GLY A 45 1.83 -8.25 6.84
N ALA A 46 2.91 -8.07 7.61
CA ALA A 46 4.25 -7.79 7.06
C ALA A 46 4.71 -8.85 6.04
N HIS A 47 4.45 -10.12 6.31
CA HIS A 47 4.82 -11.25 5.44
C HIS A 47 3.71 -11.64 4.44
N ASP A 48 2.71 -10.80 4.25
CA ASP A 48 1.65 -10.99 3.25
C ASP A 48 1.91 -10.17 1.96
N THR A 49 2.82 -9.20 2.01
CA THR A 49 3.34 -8.43 0.88
C THR A 49 4.79 -8.07 1.14
N GLU A 50 5.74 -8.81 0.57
CA GLU A 50 7.16 -8.60 0.90
C GLU A 50 8.13 -8.94 -0.23
N ILE A 51 9.34 -8.39 -0.13
CA ILE A 51 10.54 -8.90 -0.79
C ILE A 51 11.48 -9.29 0.34
N ARG A 52 11.82 -10.59 0.43
CA ARG A 52 12.56 -11.13 1.59
C ARG A 52 14.05 -10.83 1.53
N GLY A 53 14.61 -10.82 0.33
CA GLY A 53 16.04 -10.67 0.09
C GLY A 53 16.48 -9.30 -0.38
N GLY A 54 17.80 -9.12 -0.40
CA GLY A 54 18.46 -7.86 -0.76
C GLY A 54 19.09 -7.15 0.44
N LEU A 55 18.84 -7.61 1.67
CA LEU A 55 19.36 -7.03 2.92
C LEU A 55 19.99 -8.13 3.80
N THR A 56 20.07 -7.92 5.12
CA THR A 56 20.78 -8.81 6.05
C THR A 56 20.17 -10.21 6.19
N SER A 57 18.86 -10.36 6.01
CA SER A 57 18.17 -11.66 6.13
C SER A 57 18.47 -12.62 4.97
N PHE A 58 18.60 -12.08 3.75
CA PHE A 58 19.09 -12.81 2.59
C PHE A 58 19.98 -11.86 1.80
N GLN A 59 21.29 -12.05 1.95
CA GLN A 59 22.28 -11.11 1.43
C GLN A 59 22.27 -11.15 -0.10
N PRO A 60 22.53 -10.03 -0.81
CA PRO A 60 22.60 -10.04 -2.27
C PRO A 60 23.57 -11.10 -2.84
N LYS A 61 24.65 -11.40 -2.12
CA LYS A 61 25.64 -12.41 -2.50
C LYS A 61 25.09 -13.85 -2.53
N GLU A 62 23.96 -14.10 -1.88
CA GLU A 62 23.29 -15.41 -1.82
C GLU A 62 22.30 -15.61 -2.99
N TYR A 63 22.17 -14.61 -3.87
CA TYR A 63 21.35 -14.72 -5.07
C TYR A 63 21.93 -15.78 -6.02
N SER A 64 21.04 -16.69 -6.44
CA SER A 64 21.26 -17.67 -7.50
C SER A 64 19.90 -17.98 -8.14
N GLU A 65 19.88 -18.63 -9.31
CA GLU A 65 18.60 -19.06 -9.89
C GLU A 65 17.81 -20.02 -8.99
N ALA A 66 18.50 -20.79 -8.12
CA ALA A 66 17.85 -21.66 -7.14
C ALA A 66 17.20 -20.88 -5.98
N THR A 67 17.75 -19.71 -5.60
CA THR A 67 17.28 -18.88 -4.47
C THR A 67 16.51 -17.64 -4.90
N LYS A 68 16.37 -17.42 -6.21
CA LYS A 68 15.78 -16.23 -6.85
C LYS A 68 14.45 -15.76 -6.25
N THR A 69 13.57 -16.69 -5.89
CA THR A 69 12.26 -16.37 -5.30
C THR A 69 12.34 -15.56 -4.01
N ASN A 70 13.44 -15.68 -3.23
CA ASN A 70 13.63 -14.87 -2.03
C ASN A 70 13.79 -13.38 -2.35
N TYR A 71 14.24 -13.06 -3.56
CA TYR A 71 14.52 -11.69 -4.04
C TYR A 71 13.40 -11.15 -4.94
N MET A 72 12.28 -11.88 -5.04
CA MET A 72 11.09 -11.45 -5.76
C MET A 72 10.00 -11.03 -4.78
N PHE A 73 9.10 -10.17 -5.25
CA PHE A 73 7.89 -9.79 -4.58
C PHE A 73 6.98 -11.00 -4.40
N ASP A 74 6.59 -11.23 -3.16
CA ASP A 74 5.68 -12.27 -2.73
C ASP A 74 4.44 -11.64 -2.12
N MET A 75 3.27 -12.08 -2.57
CA MET A 75 2.00 -11.56 -2.09
C MET A 75 0.97 -12.65 -1.82
N LYS A 76 0.35 -12.57 -0.64
CA LYS A 76 -0.83 -13.34 -0.25
C LYS A 76 -2.06 -12.45 -0.41
N GLY A 77 -2.44 -12.20 -1.66
CA GLY A 77 -3.44 -11.18 -2.05
C GLY A 77 -4.75 -11.26 -1.24
N LYS A 78 -5.32 -12.46 -1.12
CA LYS A 78 -6.54 -12.68 -0.31
C LYS A 78 -6.37 -12.28 1.15
N LYS A 79 -5.22 -12.59 1.77
CA LYS A 79 -4.98 -12.33 3.19
C LYS A 79 -4.81 -10.83 3.45
N ILE A 80 -4.03 -10.14 2.61
CA ILE A 80 -3.85 -8.68 2.75
C ILE A 80 -5.14 -7.92 2.45
N LEU A 81 -5.91 -8.34 1.44
CA LEU A 81 -7.23 -7.75 1.14
C LEU A 81 -8.20 -7.86 2.32
N LEU A 82 -8.29 -9.05 2.93
CA LEU A 82 -9.15 -9.26 4.10
C LEU A 82 -8.66 -8.47 5.32
N LEU A 83 -7.36 -8.28 5.49
CA LEU A 83 -6.82 -7.43 6.55
C LEU A 83 -7.22 -5.97 6.31
N SER A 84 -7.01 -5.45 5.10
CA SER A 84 -7.39 -4.09 4.70
C SER A 84 -8.88 -3.84 4.91
N ALA A 85 -9.75 -4.74 4.44
CA ALA A 85 -11.20 -4.63 4.60
C ALA A 85 -11.67 -4.64 6.06
N ARG A 86 -10.91 -5.22 6.99
CA ARG A 86 -11.22 -5.15 8.43
C ARG A 86 -10.71 -3.87 9.09
N LYS A 87 -9.56 -3.34 8.66
CA LYS A 87 -8.86 -2.25 9.35
C LYS A 87 -9.21 -0.86 8.80
N ILE A 88 -9.39 -0.74 7.49
CA ILE A 88 -9.61 0.55 6.83
C ILE A 88 -10.94 1.19 7.25
N PRO A 89 -12.10 0.48 7.28
CA PRO A 89 -13.36 1.10 7.71
C PRO A 89 -13.28 1.69 9.12
N VAL A 90 -12.72 0.94 10.08
CA VAL A 90 -12.51 1.40 11.47
C VAL A 90 -11.58 2.62 11.53
N MET A 91 -10.55 2.66 10.67
CA MET A 91 -9.66 3.83 10.57
C MET A 91 -10.40 5.06 10.00
N PHE A 92 -11.33 4.87 9.07
CA PHE A 92 -12.18 5.95 8.56
C PHE A 92 -13.18 6.46 9.60
N GLU A 93 -13.75 5.58 10.42
CA GLU A 93 -14.57 5.97 11.57
C GLU A 93 -13.77 6.87 12.53
N GLU A 94 -12.54 6.45 12.90
CA GLU A 94 -11.65 7.27 13.74
C GLU A 94 -11.33 8.64 13.10
N PHE A 95 -11.11 8.65 11.79
CA PHE A 95 -10.85 9.89 11.05
C PHE A 95 -12.06 10.82 11.04
N GLN A 96 -13.26 10.26 10.86
CA GLN A 96 -14.51 11.01 10.91
C GLN A 96 -14.75 11.58 12.31
N GLU A 97 -14.58 10.80 13.37
CA GLU A 97 -14.71 11.27 14.75
C GLU A 97 -13.73 12.42 15.07
N LYS A 98 -12.50 12.34 14.55
CA LYS A 98 -11.47 13.36 14.74
C LYS A 98 -11.77 14.67 14.01
N THR A 99 -12.38 14.60 12.83
CA THR A 99 -12.56 15.77 11.94
C THR A 99 -13.98 16.33 11.96
N GLN A 100 -14.95 15.52 12.38
CA GLN A 100 -16.38 15.77 12.25
C GLN A 100 -16.85 16.04 10.81
N LEU A 101 -16.05 15.65 9.81
CA LEU A 101 -16.41 15.78 8.40
C LEU A 101 -17.34 14.64 7.99
N ALA A 102 -18.46 14.97 7.35
CA ALA A 102 -19.31 14.01 6.67
C ALA A 102 -18.77 13.72 5.27
N LEU A 103 -19.15 12.56 4.70
CA LEU A 103 -18.84 12.24 3.31
C LEU A 103 -19.37 13.29 2.32
N ALA A 104 -20.50 13.93 2.66
CA ALA A 104 -21.09 15.01 1.87
C ALA A 104 -20.24 16.30 1.83
N ASP A 105 -19.30 16.46 2.76
CA ASP A 105 -18.37 17.60 2.82
C ASP A 105 -17.12 17.38 1.93
N VAL A 106 -17.01 16.22 1.27
CA VAL A 106 -15.83 15.79 0.51
C VAL A 106 -16.15 15.67 -0.98
N ASP A 107 -15.59 16.56 -1.79
CA ASP A 107 -15.75 16.52 -3.25
C ASP A 107 -15.07 15.31 -3.91
N TYR A 108 -13.90 14.92 -3.38
CA TYR A 108 -13.07 13.86 -3.97
C TYR A 108 -12.48 12.94 -2.91
N ILE A 109 -12.55 11.63 -3.18
CA ILE A 109 -11.76 10.61 -2.50
C ILE A 109 -10.65 10.18 -3.45
N ILE A 110 -9.39 10.36 -3.03
CA ILE A 110 -8.21 10.01 -3.84
C ILE A 110 -7.46 8.86 -3.15
N PRO A 111 -7.81 7.60 -3.45
CA PRO A 111 -7.23 6.43 -2.81
C PRO A 111 -5.89 6.02 -3.44
N HIS A 112 -5.05 5.33 -2.67
CA HIS A 112 -4.03 4.48 -3.27
C HIS A 112 -4.71 3.30 -3.99
N GLN A 113 -4.42 3.14 -5.28
CA GLN A 113 -5.05 2.13 -6.14
C GLN A 113 -4.17 0.88 -6.26
N ALA A 114 -4.08 0.08 -5.18
CA ALA A 114 -3.25 -1.11 -5.16
C ALA A 114 -3.76 -2.26 -6.06
N SER A 115 -5.07 -2.34 -6.30
CA SER A 115 -5.68 -3.38 -7.12
C SER A 115 -7.08 -3.00 -7.60
N ARG A 116 -7.66 -3.84 -8.46
CA ARG A 116 -9.06 -3.74 -8.91
C ARG A 116 -10.08 -4.06 -7.82
N ALA A 117 -9.66 -4.57 -6.66
CA ALA A 117 -10.54 -4.97 -5.57
C ALA A 117 -10.98 -3.78 -4.69
N LEU A 118 -10.52 -2.56 -4.97
CA LEU A 118 -10.89 -1.36 -4.22
C LEU A 118 -12.41 -1.16 -4.03
N PRO A 119 -13.31 -1.47 -4.99
CA PRO A 119 -14.76 -1.36 -4.78
C PRO A 119 -15.36 -2.40 -3.83
N LEU A 120 -14.59 -3.41 -3.42
CA LEU A 120 -15.01 -4.51 -2.54
C LEU A 120 -14.61 -4.28 -1.07
N VAL A 121 -13.92 -3.17 -0.80
CA VAL A 121 -13.31 -2.81 0.49
C VAL A 121 -14.02 -1.59 1.05
#